data_AF-A0A354CUM3-F1
#
_entry.id   AF-A0A354CUM3-F1
#
_cell.length_a   1.000
_cell.length_b   1.000
_cell.length_c   1.000
_cell.angle_alpha   90.00
_cell.angle_beta   90.00
_cell.angle_gamma   90.00
#
_symmetry.space_group_name_H-M   'P 1'
#
loop_
_entity.id
_entity.type
_entity.pdbx_description
1 polymer ?
#
loop_
_entity_poly.entity_id
_entity_poly.type
_entity_poly.pdbx_seq_one_letter_code
_entity_poly.pdbx_strand_id
1 'polypeptide(L)'
;MLKKLLKSKRGEGYFDIVIVVLVVVMVISLIIAVAPVVSAKIQLDNYADELVREAEISGRIGSETTARAQVLSERTGIIPKITWSRVGKVQLNQEFTVT
;
A
#
# COMPACT_ATOMS: atom_id res chain seq x y z
N MET A 1 20.37 -39.87 -41.89
CA MET A 1 21.24 -38.90 -41.17
C MET A 1 20.46 -37.72 -40.59
N LEU A 2 19.41 -37.22 -41.27
CA LEU A 2 18.57 -36.08 -40.84
C LEU A 2 17.85 -36.26 -39.48
N LYS A 3 17.44 -37.48 -39.14
CA LYS A 3 16.77 -37.80 -37.85
C LYS A 3 17.67 -37.65 -36.60
N LYS A 4 19.00 -37.59 -36.75
CA LYS A 4 19.94 -37.39 -35.62
C LYS A 4 20.06 -35.91 -35.22
N LEU A 5 19.87 -34.98 -36.15
CA LEU A 5 19.90 -33.54 -35.90
C LEU A 5 18.67 -33.07 -35.11
N LEU A 6 17.48 -33.60 -35.41
CA LEU A 6 16.26 -33.36 -34.63
C LEU A 6 16.30 -33.94 -33.21
N LYS A 7 17.24 -34.85 -32.92
CA LYS A 7 17.47 -35.45 -31.59
C LYS A 7 18.53 -34.70 -30.78
N SER A 8 19.08 -33.60 -31.31
CA SER A 8 20.08 -32.82 -30.58
C SER A 8 19.39 -31.93 -29.54
N LYS A 9 19.43 -32.37 -28.28
CA LYS A 9 19.07 -31.64 -27.06
C LYS A 9 20.00 -30.45 -26.74
N ARG A 10 20.78 -29.96 -27.72
CA ARG A 10 21.88 -29.00 -27.53
C ARG A 10 21.44 -27.54 -27.27
N GLY A 11 20.14 -27.30 -27.09
CA GLY A 11 19.57 -25.98 -26.81
C GLY A 11 18.54 -25.95 -25.68
N GLU A 12 18.22 -27.08 -25.03
CA GLU A 12 17.17 -27.13 -24.00
C GLU A 12 17.46 -26.19 -22.83
N GLY A 13 18.70 -26.17 -22.34
CA GLY A 13 19.08 -25.29 -21.24
C GLY A 13 18.97 -23.81 -21.57
N TYR A 14 19.30 -23.39 -22.80
CA TYR A 14 19.22 -21.98 -23.20
C TYR A 14 17.78 -21.50 -23.30
N PHE A 15 16.89 -22.33 -23.85
CA PHE A 15 15.46 -22.00 -23.95
C PHE A 15 14.80 -21.95 -22.58
N ASP A 16 15.16 -22.88 -21.69
CA ASP A 16 14.70 -22.89 -20.29
C ASP A 16 15.14 -21.61 -19.55
N ILE A 17 16.40 -21.21 -19.69
CA ILE A 17 16.91 -19.96 -19.11
C ILE A 17 16.16 -18.74 -19.64
N VAL A 18 15.91 -18.65 -20.96
CA VAL A 18 15.17 -17.54 -21.55
C VAL A 18 13.74 -17.46 -21.00
N ILE A 19 13.07 -18.60 -20.84
CA ILE A 19 11.72 -18.65 -20.26
C ILE A 19 11.76 -18.20 -18.79
N VAL A 20 12.71 -18.70 -18.00
CA VAL A 20 12.86 -18.31 -16.58
C VAL A 20 13.09 -16.81 -16.45
N VAL A 21 13.96 -16.23 -17.27
CA VAL A 21 14.20 -14.78 -17.27
C VAL A 21 12.91 -14.02 -17.61
N LEU A 22 12.16 -14.47 -18.60
CA LEU A 22 10.89 -13.85 -18.97
C LEU A 22 9.87 -13.92 -17.82
N VAL A 23 9.74 -15.08 -17.16
CA VAL A 23 8.86 -15.26 -16.00
C VAL A 23 9.27 -14.34 -14.85
N VAL A 24 10.56 -14.26 -14.53
CA VAL A 24 11.07 -13.38 -13.46
C VAL A 24 10.77 -11.92 -13.77
N VAL A 25 11.02 -11.46 -15.00
CA VAL A 25 10.71 -10.07 -15.41
C VAL A 25 9.21 -9.80 -15.31
N MET A 26 8.37 -10.76 -15.71
CA MET A 26 6.91 -10.63 -15.62
C MET A 26 6.44 -10.52 -14.16
N VAL A 27 6.99 -11.33 -13.25
CA VAL A 27 6.69 -11.27 -11.81
C VAL A 27 7.17 -9.95 -11.21
N ILE A 28 8.37 -9.50 -11.53
CA ILE A 28 8.89 -8.20 -11.07
C ILE A 28 7.99 -7.06 -11.55
N SER A 29 7.58 -7.10 -12.82
CA SER A 29 6.68 -6.09 -13.40
C SER A 29 5.35 -6.05 -12.68
N LEU A 30 4.79 -7.21 -12.33
CA LEU A 30 3.56 -7.30 -11.55
C LEU A 30 3.72 -6.71 -10.14
N ILE A 31 4.84 -7.00 -9.47
CA ILE A 31 5.12 -6.45 -8.13
C ILE A 31 5.22 -4.93 -8.20
N ILE A 32 5.94 -4.38 -9.17
CA ILE A 32 6.08 -2.93 -9.36
C ILE A 32 4.71 -2.28 -9.60
N ALA A 33 3.79 -2.95 -10.29
CA ALA A 33 2.45 -2.45 -10.52
C ALA A 33 1.55 -2.50 -9.27
N VAL A 34 1.66 -3.54 -8.44
CA VAL A 34 0.79 -3.76 -7.26
C VAL A 34 1.30 -3.07 -6.01
N ALA A 35 2.62 -3.00 -5.82
CA ALA A 35 3.26 -2.39 -4.65
C ALA A 35 2.79 -0.96 -4.32
N PRO A 36 2.65 -0.01 -5.26
CA PRO A 36 2.20 1.34 -4.93
C PRO A 36 0.75 1.36 -4.44
N VAL A 37 -0.13 0.50 -4.97
CA VAL A 37 -1.53 0.41 -4.54
C VAL A 37 -1.61 -0.09 -3.10
N VAL A 38 -0.84 -1.13 -2.77
CA VAL A 38 -0.79 -1.67 -1.41
C VAL A 38 -0.16 -0.67 -0.45
N SER A 39 0.90 0.03 -0.87
CA SER A 39 1.53 1.08 -0.05
C SER A 39 0.57 2.22 0.25
N ALA A 40 -0.18 2.69 -0.74
CA ALA A 40 -1.19 3.74 -0.55
C ALA A 40 -2.27 3.29 0.46
N LYS A 41 -2.74 2.05 0.37
CA LYS A 41 -3.69 1.49 1.34
C LYS A 41 -3.10 1.46 2.76
N ILE A 42 -1.86 0.95 2.92
CA ILE A 42 -1.20 0.88 4.23
C ILE A 42 -0.99 2.28 4.82
N GLN A 43 -0.59 3.26 3.99
CA GLN A 43 -0.43 4.65 4.43
C GLN A 43 -1.77 5.25 4.88
N LEU A 44 -2.86 4.94 4.18
CA LEU A 44 -4.20 5.40 4.55
C LEU A 44 -4.67 4.78 5.87
N ASP A 45 -4.45 3.48 6.06
CA ASP A 45 -4.80 2.79 7.31
C ASP A 45 -4.00 3.39 8.49
N ASN A 46 -2.69 3.59 8.32
CA ASN A 46 -1.85 4.24 9.34
C ASN A 46 -2.28 5.68 9.63
N TYR A 47 -2.71 6.41 8.59
CA TYR A 47 -3.20 7.78 8.73
C TYR A 47 -4.46 7.83 9.60
N ALA A 48 -5.41 6.92 9.35
CA ALA A 48 -6.62 6.79 10.16
C ALA A 48 -6.27 6.46 11.62
N ASP A 49 -5.39 5.49 11.85
CA ASP A 49 -4.96 5.10 13.20
C ASP A 49 -4.26 6.25 13.94
N GLU A 50 -3.38 7.00 13.28
CA GLU A 50 -2.73 8.16 13.88
C GLU A 50 -3.73 9.27 14.23
N LEU A 51 -4.73 9.50 13.39
CA LEU A 51 -5.77 10.49 13.67
C LEU A 51 -6.66 10.09 14.85
N VAL A 52 -7.06 8.81 14.92
CA VAL A 52 -7.82 8.26 16.06
C VAL A 52 -7.01 8.42 17.34
N ARG A 53 -5.73 8.04 17.30
CA ARG A 53 -4.84 8.17 18.44
C ARG A 53 -4.66 9.63 18.89
N GLU A 54 -4.55 10.57 17.96
CA GLU A 54 -4.49 11.99 18.28
C GLU A 54 -5.79 12.48 18.93
N ALA A 55 -6.94 12.02 18.44
CA ALA A 55 -8.25 12.31 19.02
C ALA A 55 -8.38 11.75 20.45
N GLU A 56 -7.87 10.56 20.72
CA GLU A 56 -7.86 9.93 22.04
C GLU A 56 -6.95 10.66 23.03
N ILE A 57 -5.73 11.01 22.61
CA ILE A 57 -4.75 11.71 23.47
C ILE A 57 -5.26 13.11 23.82
N SER A 58 -5.80 13.84 22.85
CA SER A 58 -6.32 15.19 23.05
C SER A 58 -7.71 15.22 23.70
N GLY A 59 -8.42 14.08 23.70
CA GLY A 59 -9.81 13.97 24.17
C GLY A 59 -10.78 14.81 23.35
N ARG A 60 -10.43 15.15 22.10
CA ARG A 60 -11.27 15.97 21.21
C ARG A 60 -10.94 15.74 19.73
N ILE A 61 -11.97 15.83 18.90
CA ILE A 61 -11.87 15.85 17.44
C ILE A 61 -12.08 17.29 16.99
N GLY A 62 -11.08 17.90 16.34
CA GLY A 62 -11.12 19.32 15.99
C GLY A 62 -9.81 19.87 15.41
N SER A 63 -9.33 20.98 15.96
CA SER A 63 -8.14 21.67 15.42
C SER A 63 -6.85 20.85 15.56
N GLU A 64 -6.71 20.05 16.61
CA GLU A 64 -5.55 19.21 16.89
C GLU A 64 -5.45 18.07 15.88
N THR A 65 -6.56 17.35 15.68
CA THR A 65 -6.66 16.28 14.67
C THR A 65 -6.52 16.84 13.25
N THR A 66 -7.01 18.05 12.99
CA THR A 66 -6.87 18.72 11.68
C THR A 66 -5.43 19.17 11.42
N ALA A 67 -4.74 19.70 12.43
CA ALA A 67 -3.32 20.04 12.32
C ALA A 67 -2.47 18.77 12.11
N ARG A 68 -2.78 17.69 12.83
CA ARG A 68 -2.11 16.39 12.65
C ARG A 68 -2.35 15.81 11.26
N ALA A 69 -3.59 15.90 10.76
CA ALA A 69 -3.96 15.52 9.39
C ALA A 69 -3.10 16.25 8.34
N GLN A 70 -2.92 17.57 8.51
CA GLN A 70 -2.11 18.36 7.59
C GLN A 70 -0.64 17.91 7.59
N VAL A 71 -0.02 17.72 8.76
CA VAL A 71 1.37 17.24 8.85
C VAL A 71 1.52 15.85 8.24
N LEU A 72 0.55 14.96 8.46
CA LEU A 72 0.56 13.62 7.88
C LEU A 72 0.44 13.67 6.36
N SER A 73 -0.42 14.53 5.81
CA SER A 73 -0.57 14.69 4.36
C SER A 73 0.68 15.26 3.70
N GLU A 74 1.36 16.21 4.35
CA GLU A 74 2.65 16.74 3.89
C GLU A 74 3.74 15.68 3.86
N ARG A 75 3.77 14.77 4.85
CA ARG A 75 4.79 13.70 4.94
C ARG A 75 4.55 12.55 3.97
N THR A 76 3.30 12.15 3.81
CA THR A 76 2.91 10.98 3.01
C THR A 76 2.65 11.33 1.55
N GLY A 77 2.37 12.60 1.25
CA GLY A 77 2.01 13.06 -0.10
C GLY A 77 0.61 12.62 -0.54
N ILE A 78 -0.17 12.00 0.35
CA ILE A 78 -1.57 11.61 0.09
C ILE A 78 -2.54 12.61 0.74
N ILE A 79 -3.63 12.90 0.02
CA ILE A 79 -4.68 13.83 0.45
C ILE A 79 -5.99 13.04 0.55
N PRO A 80 -6.20 12.29 1.65
CA PRO A 80 -7.44 11.56 1.84
C PRO A 80 -8.59 12.50 2.18
N LYS A 81 -9.81 12.13 1.77
CA LYS A 81 -11.02 12.83 2.21
C LYS A 81 -11.39 12.32 3.60
N ILE A 82 -11.16 13.13 4.62
CA ILE A 82 -11.41 12.75 6.02
C ILE A 82 -12.83 13.16 6.42
N THR A 83 -13.61 12.22 6.93
CA THR A 83 -14.93 12.44 7.49
C THR A 83 -15.00 11.85 8.89
N TRP A 84 -15.43 12.67 9.85
CA TRP A 84 -15.62 12.23 11.22
C TRP A 84 -17.10 11.99 11.51
N SER A 85 -17.41 10.92 12.24
CA SER A 85 -18.78 10.70 12.73
C SER A 85 -19.20 11.73 13.80
N ARG A 86 -18.24 12.37 14.47
CA ARG A 86 -18.46 13.37 15.52
C ARG A 86 -17.30 14.37 15.56
N VAL A 87 -17.59 15.59 16.02
CA VAL A 87 -16.61 16.66 16.26
C VAL A 87 -16.80 17.21 17.68
N GLY A 88 -15.74 17.68 18.32
CA GLY A 88 -15.75 18.23 19.68
C GLY A 88 -15.11 17.30 20.71
N LYS A 89 -15.42 17.50 22.00
CA LYS A 89 -14.84 16.68 23.09
C LYS A 89 -15.33 15.24 23.01
N VAL A 90 -14.41 14.31 23.19
CA VAL A 90 -14.64 12.86 23.20
C VAL A 90 -14.43 12.37 24.63
N GLN A 91 -15.50 11.83 25.21
CA GLN A 91 -15.50 11.30 26.58
C GLN A 91 -15.25 9.79 26.58
N LEU A 92 -14.80 9.26 27.73
CA LEU A 92 -14.66 7.81 27.94
C LEU A 92 -15.99 7.10 27.63
N ASN A 93 -15.91 5.94 26.96
CA ASN A 93 -17.04 5.15 26.43
C ASN A 93 -17.83 5.79 25.27
N GLN A 94 -17.29 6.82 24.60
CA GLN A 94 -17.87 7.30 23.34
C GLN A 94 -17.19 6.68 22.13
N GLU A 95 -17.98 6.06 21.25
CA GLU A 95 -17.51 5.56 19.97
C GLU A 95 -17.50 6.69 18.93
N PHE A 96 -16.45 6.72 18.12
CA PHE A 96 -16.31 7.59 16.96
C PHE A 96 -15.64 6.83 15.81
N THR A 97 -15.83 7.32 14.59
CA THR A 97 -15.31 6.68 13.38
C THR A 97 -14.75 7.76 12.48
N VAL A 98 -13.61 7.43 11.85
CA VAL A 98 -13.00 8.21 10.78
C VAL A 98 -13.16 7.43 9.47
N THR A 99 -13.54 8.12 8.40
CA THR A 99 -13.70 7.56 7.05
C THR A 99 -12.96 8.42 6.04
#